data_AF-A0A9E4ESQ2-F1
#
_entry.id   AF-A0A9E4ESQ2-F1
#
_cell.length_a   1.000
_cell.length_b   1.000
_cell.length_c   1.000
_cell.angle_alpha   90.00
_cell.angle_beta   90.00
_cell.angle_gamma   90.00
#
_symmetry.space_group_name_H-M   'P 1'
#
loop_
_entity.id
_entity.type
_entity.pdbx_description
1 polymer ?
#
loop_
_entity_poly.entity_id
_entity_poly.type
_entity_poly.pdbx_seq_one_letter_code
_entity_poly.pdbx_strand_id
1 'polypeptide(L)'
;MRTDKRGGICFRVDDNKPIQQWIEFAEVFNRYGFKFCAALCPGRMAGDEAYTALVRSLQGRGHEIMDHTPLHSVDKLPLPHGADADAWRTMPGVDHVDATRVYLTHDAIDTKLLPEYRADISGNVMTGRTPQVLNDPNQTRFIAVYLPATGRVFRFRQIEHSGDVTLALRSFWDEDNVDLGELRDVVCHKLSKADVRMTLAA
;
A
#
# COMPACT_ATOMS: atom_id res chain seq x y z
N MET A 1 -23.82 37.26 -13.73
CA MET A 1 -23.71 36.21 -14.77
C MET A 1 -23.65 34.86 -14.08
N ARG A 2 -24.63 34.00 -14.30
CA ARG A 2 -24.61 32.61 -13.87
C ARG A 2 -23.77 31.87 -14.91
N THR A 3 -22.59 31.38 -14.53
CA THR A 3 -21.81 30.51 -15.41
C THR A 3 -22.55 29.18 -15.49
N ASP A 4 -22.99 28.81 -16.70
CA ASP A 4 -23.55 27.48 -16.92
C ASP A 4 -22.47 26.46 -16.60
N LYS A 5 -22.65 25.74 -15.48
CA LYS A 5 -21.73 24.69 -15.07
C LYS A 5 -21.79 23.59 -16.13
N ARG A 6 -20.70 23.44 -16.89
CA ARG A 6 -20.52 22.33 -17.83
C ARG A 6 -19.81 21.19 -17.10
N GLY A 7 -20.41 20.00 -17.13
CA GLY A 7 -19.73 18.78 -16.69
C GLY A 7 -18.57 18.44 -17.61
N GLY A 8 -17.57 17.75 -17.08
CA GLY A 8 -16.40 17.26 -17.82
C GLY A 8 -16.00 15.86 -17.35
N ILE A 9 -15.23 15.16 -18.17
CA ILE A 9 -14.67 13.85 -17.85
C ILE A 9 -13.15 14.00 -17.77
N CYS A 10 -12.54 13.44 -16.73
CA CYS A 10 -11.10 13.34 -16.59
C CYS A 10 -10.67 11.88 -16.71
N PHE A 11 -9.71 11.60 -17.59
CA PHE A 11 -9.09 10.28 -17.72
C PHE A 11 -7.77 10.27 -16.96
N ARG A 12 -7.65 9.35 -16.00
CA ARG A 12 -6.43 9.09 -15.25
C ARG A 12 -5.95 7.67 -15.54
N VAL A 13 -4.66 7.55 -15.85
CA VAL A 13 -4.00 6.26 -16.02
C VAL A 13 -2.96 6.13 -14.93
N ASP A 14 -3.12 5.09 -14.11
CA ASP A 14 -2.28 4.81 -12.94
C ASP A 14 -1.10 3.89 -13.29
N ASP A 15 -0.13 3.87 -12.39
CA ASP A 15 1.13 3.12 -12.47
C ASP A 15 2.06 3.50 -13.63
N ASN A 16 3.31 3.07 -13.48
CA ASN A 16 4.28 3.15 -14.56
C ASN A 16 3.91 2.14 -15.64
N LYS A 17 3.68 2.62 -16.86
CA LYS A 17 3.53 1.79 -18.06
C LYS A 17 4.83 1.74 -18.86
N PRO A 18 5.02 0.71 -19.71
CA PRO A 18 6.05 0.74 -20.74
C PRO A 18 5.95 2.02 -21.57
N ILE A 19 7.10 2.57 -21.99
CA ILE A 19 7.17 3.83 -22.74
C ILE A 19 6.24 3.82 -23.96
N GLN A 20 6.21 2.71 -24.70
CA GLN A 20 5.39 2.58 -25.90
C GLN A 20 3.89 2.73 -25.60
N GLN A 21 3.40 2.22 -24.48
CA GLN A 21 1.98 2.37 -24.11
C GLN A 21 1.63 3.83 -23.82
N TRP A 22 2.54 4.60 -23.20
CA TRP A 22 2.31 6.03 -23.00
C TRP A 22 2.28 6.83 -24.29
N ILE A 23 3.08 6.43 -25.27
CA ILE A 23 3.04 7.01 -26.62
C ILE A 23 1.67 6.73 -27.25
N GLU A 24 1.20 5.49 -27.20
CA GLU A 24 -0.11 5.07 -27.73
C GLU A 24 -1.27 5.81 -27.05
N PHE A 25 -1.25 5.97 -25.72
CA PHE A 25 -2.25 6.79 -25.02
C PHE A 25 -2.23 8.23 -25.54
N ALA A 26 -1.06 8.85 -25.61
CA ALA A 26 -0.96 10.22 -26.11
C ALA A 26 -1.46 10.35 -27.55
N GLU A 27 -1.17 9.40 -28.43
CA GLU A 27 -1.68 9.39 -29.81
C GLU A 27 -3.20 9.34 -29.86
N VAL A 28 -3.83 8.45 -29.07
CA VAL A 28 -5.29 8.34 -29.00
C VAL A 28 -5.92 9.65 -28.53
N PHE A 29 -5.45 10.20 -27.41
CA PHE A 29 -6.02 11.42 -26.85
C PHE A 29 -5.80 12.63 -27.77
N ASN A 30 -4.60 12.78 -28.33
CA ASN A 30 -4.29 13.89 -29.23
C ASN A 30 -5.08 13.82 -30.54
N ARG A 31 -5.35 12.62 -31.06
CA ARG A 31 -6.20 12.42 -32.27
C ARG A 31 -7.58 13.07 -32.12
N TYR A 32 -8.13 13.08 -30.92
CA TYR A 32 -9.44 13.65 -30.63
C TYR A 32 -9.38 15.03 -29.96
N GLY A 33 -8.19 15.66 -29.89
CA GLY A 33 -8.03 16.97 -29.26
C GLY A 33 -8.18 16.96 -27.73
N PHE A 34 -8.05 15.80 -27.09
CA PHE A 34 -8.16 15.65 -25.63
C PHE A 34 -6.80 15.44 -24.97
N LYS A 35 -6.79 15.53 -23.63
CA LYS A 35 -5.64 15.26 -22.76
C LYS A 35 -6.04 14.23 -21.70
N PHE A 36 -5.03 13.66 -21.06
CA PHE A 36 -5.17 12.69 -19.98
C PHE A 36 -4.15 12.99 -18.90
N CYS A 37 -4.33 12.36 -17.75
CA CYS A 37 -3.42 12.46 -16.62
C CYS A 37 -2.64 11.15 -16.46
N ALA A 38 -1.31 11.24 -16.46
CA ALA A 38 -0.40 10.15 -16.16
C ALA A 38 -0.04 10.18 -14.67
N ALA A 39 -0.60 9.27 -13.88
CA ALA A 39 -0.27 9.13 -12.46
C ALA A 39 0.91 8.16 -12.31
N LEU A 40 2.07 8.70 -11.93
CA LEU A 40 3.35 8.03 -12.02
C LEU A 40 3.95 7.75 -10.64
N CYS A 41 4.68 6.64 -10.53
CA CYS A 41 5.51 6.32 -9.37
C CYS A 41 6.97 6.73 -9.63
N PRO A 42 7.38 7.96 -9.27
CA PRO A 42 8.68 8.51 -9.67
C PRO A 42 9.87 7.74 -9.08
N GLY A 43 9.72 7.15 -7.89
CA GLY A 43 10.78 6.36 -7.25
C GLY A 43 11.15 5.10 -8.04
N ARG A 44 10.23 4.56 -8.86
CA ARG A 44 10.50 3.40 -9.74
C ARG A 44 11.18 3.78 -11.06
N MET A 45 11.34 5.07 -11.34
CA MET A 45 11.97 5.58 -12.56
C MET A 45 13.26 6.36 -12.27
N ALA A 46 13.68 6.40 -11.00
CA ALA A 46 14.86 7.15 -10.60
C ALA A 46 16.07 6.65 -11.39
N GLY A 47 16.68 7.55 -12.18
CA GLY A 47 17.82 7.22 -13.05
C GLY A 47 17.47 6.72 -14.46
N ASP A 48 16.19 6.55 -14.81
CA ASP A 48 15.77 6.19 -16.17
C ASP A 48 15.63 7.47 -17.03
N GLU A 49 16.67 7.76 -17.82
CA GLU A 49 16.70 8.93 -18.70
C GLU A 49 15.64 8.85 -19.80
N ALA A 50 15.35 7.66 -20.33
CA ALA A 50 14.36 7.46 -21.38
C ALA A 50 12.94 7.73 -20.86
N TYR A 51 12.65 7.24 -19.65
CA TYR A 51 11.38 7.53 -18.99
C TYR A 51 11.25 9.01 -18.64
N THR A 52 12.33 9.64 -18.16
CA THR A 52 12.36 11.08 -17.88
C THR A 52 12.08 11.90 -19.15
N ALA A 53 12.66 11.52 -20.28
CA ALA A 53 12.39 12.15 -21.58
C ALA A 53 10.93 11.97 -22.02
N LEU A 54 10.35 10.79 -21.80
CA LEU A 54 8.93 10.55 -22.04
C LEU A 54 8.05 11.47 -21.18
N VAL A 55 8.31 11.61 -19.89
CA VAL A 55 7.53 12.48 -18.99
C VAL A 55 7.56 13.92 -19.48
N ARG A 56 8.75 14.43 -19.83
CA ARG A 56 8.90 15.76 -20.44
C ARG A 56 8.11 15.90 -21.75
N SER A 57 8.13 14.86 -22.60
CA SER A 57 7.37 14.83 -23.86
C SER A 57 5.86 14.83 -23.64
N LEU A 58 5.35 14.08 -22.67
CA LEU A 58 3.93 14.08 -22.29
C LEU A 58 3.50 15.47 -21.79
N GLN A 59 4.28 16.04 -20.87
CA GLN A 59 4.02 17.37 -20.32
C GLN A 59 4.09 18.46 -21.40
N GLY A 60 5.10 18.42 -22.29
CA GLY A 60 5.25 19.36 -23.41
C GLY A 60 4.10 19.29 -24.42
N ARG A 61 3.42 18.14 -24.51
CA ARG A 61 2.19 17.96 -25.30
C ARG A 61 0.91 18.33 -24.54
N GLY A 62 1.01 18.83 -23.31
CA GLY A 62 -0.10 19.30 -22.49
C GLY A 62 -0.86 18.20 -21.75
N HIS A 63 -0.29 17.00 -21.61
CA HIS A 63 -0.83 15.98 -20.71
C HIS A 63 -0.44 16.29 -19.26
N GLU A 64 -1.31 15.96 -18.30
CA GLU A 64 -1.06 16.22 -16.88
C GLU A 64 -0.21 15.08 -16.29
N ILE A 65 0.78 15.44 -15.47
CA ILE A 65 1.59 14.47 -14.71
C ILE A 65 1.15 14.55 -13.26
N MET A 66 0.78 13.42 -12.68
CA MET A 66 0.29 13.32 -11.32
C MET A 66 1.21 12.42 -10.48
N ASP A 67 1.28 12.70 -9.18
CA ASP A 67 1.90 11.80 -8.24
C ASP A 67 1.01 10.57 -8.00
N HIS A 68 1.60 9.39 -8.07
CA HIS A 68 0.98 8.13 -7.69
C HIS A 68 1.75 7.45 -6.56
N THR A 69 2.27 8.27 -5.64
CA THR A 69 3.28 7.94 -4.62
C THR A 69 4.62 7.50 -5.23
N PRO A 70 5.76 7.73 -4.57
CA PRO A 70 7.06 7.34 -5.12
C PRO A 70 7.19 5.86 -5.51
N LEU A 71 6.60 4.94 -4.75
CA LEU A 71 6.80 3.48 -4.93
C LEU A 71 5.51 2.64 -4.98
N HIS A 72 4.35 3.27 -5.15
CA HIS A 72 3.03 2.63 -5.00
C HIS A 72 2.80 2.08 -3.57
N SER A 73 3.26 2.86 -2.58
CA SER A 73 3.30 2.51 -1.16
C SER A 73 3.38 3.80 -0.34
N VAL A 74 2.72 3.81 0.82
CA VAL A 74 2.67 4.94 1.77
C VAL A 74 3.22 4.56 3.15
N ASP A 75 3.57 3.28 3.31
CA ASP A 75 4.05 2.64 4.53
C ASP A 75 5.57 2.67 4.67
N LYS A 76 6.28 2.84 3.55
CA LYS A 76 7.74 2.84 3.50
C LYS A 76 8.28 3.68 2.36
N LEU A 77 9.48 4.20 2.57
CA LEU A 77 10.22 5.03 1.62
C LEU A 77 11.57 4.37 1.31
N PRO A 78 12.14 4.58 0.12
CA PRO A 78 13.50 4.16 -0.14
C PRO A 78 14.47 4.99 0.69
N LEU A 79 15.45 4.34 1.32
CA LEU A 79 16.58 5.02 1.95
C LEU A 79 17.53 5.49 0.83
N PRO A 80 17.81 6.80 0.70
CA PRO A 80 18.70 7.28 -0.34
C PRO A 80 20.11 6.70 -0.19
N HIS A 81 20.78 6.42 -1.31
CA HIS A 81 22.15 5.93 -1.30
C HIS A 81 23.08 6.94 -0.59
N GLY A 82 23.85 6.47 0.39
CA GLY A 82 24.73 7.31 1.21
C GLY A 82 24.02 8.14 2.27
N ALA A 83 22.72 7.93 2.49
CA ALA A 83 22.01 8.54 3.61
C ALA A 83 22.49 7.96 4.95
N ASP A 84 22.54 8.82 5.96
CA ASP A 84 22.80 8.43 7.34
C ASP A 84 21.57 7.73 7.93
N ALA A 85 21.59 6.40 7.95
CA ALA A 85 20.49 5.58 8.47
C ALA A 85 20.18 5.89 9.94
N ASP A 86 21.18 6.27 10.74
CA ASP A 86 20.97 6.57 12.16
C ASP A 86 20.23 7.89 12.33
N ALA A 87 20.51 8.89 11.49
CA ALA A 87 19.72 10.13 11.47
C ALA A 87 18.25 9.84 11.18
N TRP A 88 17.94 8.98 10.19
CA TRP A 88 16.57 8.59 9.87
C TRP A 88 15.87 7.84 11.01
N ARG A 89 16.56 6.94 11.71
CA ARG A 89 16.00 6.19 12.85
C ARG A 89 15.49 7.08 13.98
N THR A 90 16.05 8.29 14.10
CA THR A 90 15.64 9.26 15.14
C THR A 90 14.52 10.19 14.70
N MET A 91 14.11 10.15 13.43
CA MET A 91 13.07 11.05 12.94
C MET A 91 11.68 10.67 13.48
N PRO A 92 10.87 11.65 13.91
CA PRO A 92 9.47 11.42 14.26
C PRO A 92 8.72 10.73 13.12
N GLY A 93 7.92 9.73 13.45
CA GLY A 93 7.19 8.97 12.45
C GLY A 93 7.95 7.82 11.80
N VAL A 94 9.21 7.57 12.17
CA VAL A 94 9.98 6.42 11.68
C VAL A 94 9.87 5.27 12.67
N ASP A 95 9.39 4.13 12.20
CA ASP A 95 9.31 2.89 12.99
C ASP A 95 10.71 2.26 13.07
N HIS A 96 11.31 2.00 11.92
CA HIS A 96 12.69 1.55 11.81
C HIS A 96 13.27 1.79 10.41
N VAL A 97 14.56 1.52 10.26
CA VAL A 97 15.32 1.68 9.00
C VAL A 97 16.14 0.43 8.75
N ASP A 98 15.97 -0.16 7.55
CA ASP A 98 16.80 -1.26 7.05
C ASP A 98 17.89 -0.74 6.08
N ALA A 99 18.63 -1.62 5.42
CA ALA A 99 19.71 -1.25 4.50
C ALA A 99 19.26 -0.42 3.29
N THR A 100 17.97 -0.42 2.96
CA THR A 100 17.40 0.11 1.72
C THR A 100 16.14 0.94 1.91
N ARG A 101 15.53 0.94 3.10
CA ARG A 101 14.20 1.51 3.35
C ARG A 101 14.05 2.13 4.72
N VAL A 102 13.19 3.14 4.78
CA VAL A 102 12.65 3.76 5.99
C VAL A 102 11.19 3.32 6.12
N TYR A 103 10.82 2.73 7.25
CA TYR A 103 9.46 2.31 7.55
C TYR A 103 8.80 3.33 8.47
N LEU A 104 7.57 3.73 8.16
CA LEU A 104 6.90 4.84 8.85
C LEU A 104 5.96 4.31 9.93
N THR A 105 5.83 4.92 11.10
CA THR A 105 4.86 4.45 12.12
C THR A 105 3.40 4.60 11.70
N HIS A 106 2.51 3.83 12.35
CA HIS A 106 1.06 4.00 12.23
C HIS A 106 0.42 4.40 13.58
N ASP A 107 -0.71 5.08 13.52
CA ASP A 107 -1.51 5.42 14.71
C ASP A 107 -2.06 4.16 15.39
N ALA A 108 -2.55 4.32 16.62
CA ALA A 108 -3.33 3.30 17.29
C ALA A 108 -4.57 2.91 16.46
N ILE A 109 -4.89 1.62 16.46
CA ILE A 109 -6.05 1.08 15.75
C ILE A 109 -7.31 1.33 16.58
N ASP A 110 -8.29 2.04 16.00
CA ASP A 110 -9.62 2.15 16.59
C ASP A 110 -10.47 0.94 16.20
N THR A 111 -10.73 0.05 17.16
CA THR A 111 -11.49 -1.17 16.95
C THR A 111 -12.98 -1.02 17.18
N LYS A 112 -13.48 0.14 17.61
CA LYS A 112 -14.88 0.32 18.07
C LYS A 112 -15.95 -0.12 17.07
N LEU A 113 -15.65 0.02 15.77
CA LEU A 113 -16.58 -0.32 14.69
C LEU A 113 -16.14 -1.58 13.92
N LEU A 114 -15.07 -2.24 14.34
CA LEU A 114 -14.52 -3.39 13.65
C LEU A 114 -15.13 -4.69 14.17
N PRO A 115 -15.57 -5.60 13.29
CA PRO A 115 -15.99 -6.92 13.71
C PRO A 115 -14.90 -7.66 14.48
N GLU A 116 -15.32 -8.44 15.46
CA GLU A 116 -14.46 -9.35 16.22
C GLU A 116 -14.48 -10.75 15.62
N TYR A 117 -13.29 -11.35 15.57
CA TYR A 117 -13.06 -12.69 15.08
C TYR A 117 -12.24 -13.48 16.10
N ARG A 118 -12.32 -14.82 16.03
CA ARG A 118 -11.56 -15.72 16.90
C ARG A 118 -10.69 -16.68 16.11
N ALA A 119 -9.43 -16.79 16.51
CA ALA A 119 -8.45 -17.63 15.83
C ALA A 119 -7.50 -18.31 16.82
N ASP A 120 -6.85 -19.37 16.35
CA ASP A 120 -5.67 -19.95 16.98
C ASP A 120 -4.43 -19.55 16.18
N ILE A 121 -3.31 -19.39 16.87
CA ILE A 121 -2.02 -19.03 16.27
C ILE A 121 -0.96 -20.02 16.73
N SER A 122 -0.18 -20.52 15.77
CA SER A 122 1.02 -21.34 15.98
C SER A 122 2.18 -20.71 15.22
N GLY A 123 3.12 -20.11 15.95
CA GLY A 123 4.20 -19.31 15.40
C GLY A 123 3.65 -18.07 14.68
N ASN A 124 3.73 -18.08 13.34
CA ASN A 124 3.14 -17.04 12.48
C ASN A 124 1.89 -17.51 11.73
N VAL A 125 1.43 -18.75 11.92
CA VAL A 125 0.27 -19.26 11.21
C VAL A 125 -0.98 -19.04 12.05
N MET A 126 -1.95 -18.35 11.49
CA MET A 126 -3.27 -18.12 12.07
C MET A 126 -4.32 -18.99 11.39
N THR A 127 -5.08 -19.72 12.18
CA THR A 127 -6.19 -20.56 11.73
C THR A 127 -7.48 -20.06 12.38
N GLY A 128 -8.49 -19.75 11.56
CA GLY A 128 -9.78 -19.29 12.05
C GLY A 128 -10.53 -20.44 12.69
N ARG A 129 -11.11 -20.23 13.87
CA ARG A 129 -11.98 -21.23 14.52
C ARG A 129 -13.31 -21.43 13.78
N THR A 130 -13.62 -20.54 12.84
CA THR A 130 -14.75 -20.62 11.93
C THR A 130 -14.21 -20.34 10.53
N PRO A 131 -14.22 -21.30 9.58
CA PRO A 131 -13.53 -21.15 8.29
C PRO A 131 -13.90 -19.88 7.50
N GLN A 132 -15.15 -19.44 7.63
CA GLN A 132 -15.69 -18.23 7.00
C GLN A 132 -15.03 -16.94 7.51
N VAL A 133 -14.41 -16.98 8.70
CA VAL A 133 -13.71 -15.85 9.31
C VAL A 133 -12.47 -15.48 8.51
N LEU A 134 -11.76 -16.45 7.93
CA LEU A 134 -10.59 -16.17 7.10
C LEU A 134 -10.91 -16.15 5.61
N ASN A 135 -11.89 -16.96 5.20
CA ASN A 135 -12.36 -17.05 3.82
C ASN A 135 -13.40 -15.97 3.49
N ASP A 136 -12.97 -14.70 3.49
CA ASP A 136 -13.82 -13.58 3.04
C ASP A 136 -13.63 -13.35 1.53
N PRO A 137 -14.67 -13.50 0.69
CA PRO A 137 -14.55 -13.25 -0.74
C PRO A 137 -14.20 -11.78 -1.09
N ASN A 138 -14.37 -10.85 -0.15
CA ASN A 138 -13.92 -9.45 -0.25
C ASN A 138 -12.51 -9.22 0.33
N GLN A 139 -11.70 -10.26 0.47
CA GLN A 139 -10.35 -10.18 1.04
C GLN A 139 -9.47 -9.08 0.44
N THR A 140 -9.69 -8.69 -0.83
CA THR A 140 -9.01 -7.55 -1.46
C THR A 140 -9.14 -6.23 -0.69
N ARG A 141 -10.14 -6.12 0.20
CA ARG A 141 -10.35 -4.97 1.08
C ARG A 141 -9.49 -5.01 2.33
N PHE A 142 -9.18 -6.19 2.86
CA PHE A 142 -8.42 -6.35 4.10
C PHE A 142 -6.94 -6.56 3.82
N ILE A 143 -6.09 -5.79 4.48
CA ILE A 143 -4.64 -5.80 4.30
C ILE A 143 -3.89 -6.33 5.52
N ALA A 144 -4.53 -6.38 6.67
CA ALA A 144 -3.89 -6.71 7.93
C ALA A 144 -4.89 -7.27 8.96
N VAL A 145 -4.36 -7.80 10.05
CA VAL A 145 -5.09 -8.23 11.25
C VAL A 145 -4.48 -7.52 12.46
N TYR A 146 -5.33 -6.93 13.29
CA TYR A 146 -4.96 -6.44 14.61
C TYR A 146 -5.25 -7.51 15.66
N LEU A 147 -4.26 -7.74 16.54
CA LEU A 147 -4.37 -8.63 17.69
C LEU A 147 -4.35 -7.81 18.98
N PRO A 148 -5.50 -7.54 19.63
CA PRO A 148 -5.56 -6.81 20.89
C PRO A 148 -4.66 -7.40 21.98
N ALA A 149 -4.55 -8.74 22.04
CA ALA A 149 -3.72 -9.44 23.02
C ALA A 149 -2.23 -9.09 22.94
N THR A 150 -1.74 -8.66 21.77
CA THR A 150 -0.35 -8.22 21.57
C THR A 150 -0.22 -6.73 21.38
N GLY A 151 -1.34 -6.02 21.18
CA GLY A 151 -1.36 -4.61 20.79
C GLY A 151 -0.78 -4.35 19.39
N ARG A 152 -0.59 -5.39 18.56
CA ARG A 152 0.14 -5.30 17.28
C ARG A 152 -0.73 -5.59 16.07
N VAL A 153 -0.32 -4.99 14.95
CA VAL A 153 -0.89 -5.22 13.62
C VAL A 153 0.04 -6.11 12.81
N PHE A 154 -0.55 -7.04 12.06
CA PHE A 154 0.16 -8.00 11.22
C PHE A 154 -0.41 -7.97 9.81
N ARG A 155 0.45 -7.90 8.79
CA ARG A 155 0.02 -8.27 7.45
C ARG A 155 -0.13 -9.77 7.38
N PHE A 156 -0.84 -10.24 6.37
CA PHE A 156 -0.98 -11.67 6.16
C PHE A 156 -0.92 -12.03 4.69
N ARG A 157 -0.56 -13.29 4.44
CA ARG A 157 -0.79 -13.98 3.17
C ARG A 157 -1.73 -15.15 3.43
N GLN A 158 -2.69 -15.33 2.54
CA GLN A 158 -3.51 -16.52 2.58
C GLN A 158 -2.68 -17.73 2.14
N ILE A 159 -2.79 -18.80 2.91
CA ILE A 159 -2.27 -20.12 2.58
C ILE A 159 -3.46 -21.08 2.57
N GLU A 160 -3.72 -21.68 1.41
CA GLU A 160 -4.72 -22.72 1.28
C GLU A 160 -4.06 -24.09 1.37
N HIS A 161 -4.57 -24.93 2.26
CA HIS A 161 -4.16 -26.33 2.33
C HIS A 161 -5.40 -27.21 2.46
N SER A 162 -5.62 -28.09 1.48
CA SER A 162 -6.71 -29.08 1.49
C SER A 162 -8.12 -28.49 1.70
N GLY A 163 -8.35 -27.24 1.26
CA GLY A 163 -9.63 -26.54 1.38
C GLY A 163 -9.77 -25.69 2.66
N ASP A 164 -8.82 -25.80 3.59
CA ASP A 164 -8.75 -24.93 4.76
C ASP A 164 -7.92 -23.67 4.46
N VAL A 165 -8.48 -22.52 4.85
CA VAL A 165 -7.84 -21.22 4.70
C VAL A 165 -7.12 -20.87 5.99
N THR A 166 -5.79 -20.73 5.91
CA THR A 166 -4.94 -20.21 6.99
C THR A 166 -4.28 -18.90 6.55
N LEU A 167 -3.86 -18.11 7.52
CA LEU A 167 -3.13 -16.87 7.28
C LEU A 167 -1.70 -16.99 7.81
N ALA A 168 -0.70 -16.82 6.95
CA ALA A 168 0.67 -16.58 7.41
C ALA A 168 0.83 -15.10 7.75
N LEU A 169 0.98 -14.82 9.04
CA LEU A 169 1.21 -13.50 9.59
C LEU A 169 2.64 -13.05 9.32
N ARG A 170 2.77 -11.76 9.03
CA ARG A 170 4.03 -11.05 8.80
C ARG A 170 3.97 -9.74 9.58
N SER A 171 5.12 -9.08 9.74
CA SER A 171 5.11 -7.76 10.36
C SER A 171 4.17 -6.83 9.58
N PHE A 172 3.71 -5.73 10.19
CA PHE A 172 2.88 -4.77 9.46
C PHE A 172 3.57 -4.27 8.18
N TRP A 173 4.91 -4.28 8.14
CA TRP A 173 5.75 -3.90 7.02
C TRP A 173 5.99 -4.99 5.97
N ASP A 174 5.33 -6.14 6.12
CA ASP A 174 5.48 -7.35 5.29
C ASP A 174 6.85 -8.05 5.44
N GLU A 175 7.43 -8.03 6.64
CA GLU A 175 8.66 -8.76 6.96
C GLU A 175 8.37 -10.16 7.52
N ASP A 176 9.26 -11.11 7.23
CA ASP A 176 9.12 -12.51 7.65
C ASP A 176 9.88 -12.81 8.94
N ASN A 177 9.50 -12.11 10.01
CA ASN A 177 10.17 -12.17 11.33
C ASN A 177 9.17 -12.30 12.49
N VAL A 178 7.94 -12.71 12.21
CA VAL A 178 6.90 -12.88 13.22
C VAL A 178 6.98 -14.29 13.79
N ASP A 179 7.01 -14.37 15.12
CA ASP A 179 6.75 -15.59 15.87
C ASP A 179 5.98 -15.17 17.13
N LEU A 180 4.74 -15.65 17.25
CA LEU A 180 3.85 -15.36 18.38
C LEU A 180 3.74 -16.55 19.35
N GLY A 181 4.52 -17.62 19.13
CA GLY A 181 4.38 -18.87 19.86
C GLY A 181 3.00 -19.50 19.66
N GLU A 182 2.47 -20.13 20.71
CA GLU A 182 1.15 -20.75 20.70
C GLU A 182 0.13 -19.84 21.40
N LEU A 183 -0.87 -19.37 20.65
CA LEU A 183 -2.01 -18.62 21.18
C LEU A 183 -3.32 -19.32 20.79
N ARG A 184 -4.23 -19.45 21.75
CA ARG A 184 -5.52 -20.13 21.54
C ARG A 184 -6.68 -19.18 21.81
N ASP A 185 -7.70 -19.28 20.96
CA ASP A 185 -8.94 -18.52 21.07
C ASP A 185 -8.72 -17.01 21.23
N VAL A 186 -7.78 -16.46 20.45
CA VAL A 186 -7.47 -15.04 20.49
C VAL A 186 -8.47 -14.24 19.66
N VAL A 187 -8.87 -13.10 20.23
CA VAL A 187 -9.65 -12.10 19.50
C VAL A 187 -8.75 -11.43 18.47
N CYS A 188 -9.29 -11.20 17.28
CA CYS A 188 -8.63 -10.45 16.23
C CYS A 188 -9.62 -9.60 15.43
N HIS A 189 -9.12 -8.53 14.82
CA HIS A 189 -9.88 -7.65 13.95
C HIS A 189 -9.20 -7.58 12.59
N LYS A 190 -9.96 -7.75 11.50
CA LYS A 190 -9.42 -7.50 10.16
C LYS A 190 -9.41 -6.00 9.88
N LEU A 191 -8.34 -5.54 9.26
CA LEU A 191 -8.12 -4.13 8.92
C LEU A 191 -8.03 -3.96 7.42
N SER A 192 -8.81 -3.02 6.90
CA SER A 192 -8.67 -2.47 5.56
C SER A 192 -7.64 -1.35 5.53
N LYS A 193 -7.33 -0.85 4.33
CA LYS A 193 -6.48 0.34 4.16
C LYS A 193 -7.03 1.57 4.87
N ALA A 194 -8.34 1.67 5.07
CA ALA A 194 -8.97 2.82 5.71
C ALA A 194 -8.83 2.78 7.25
N ASP A 195 -8.59 1.60 7.82
CA ASP A 195 -8.52 1.39 9.27
C ASP A 195 -7.11 1.63 9.83
N VAL A 196 -6.11 1.79 8.94
CA VAL A 196 -4.73 2.07 9.33
C VAL A 196 -4.31 3.44 8.82
N ARG A 197 -3.98 4.32 9.76
CA ARG A 197 -3.48 5.66 9.48
C ARG A 197 -1.99 5.72 9.74
N MET A 198 -1.21 6.05 8.71
CA MET A 198 0.20 6.36 8.86
C MET A 198 0.37 7.69 9.59
N THR A 199 1.36 7.79 10.47
CA THR A 199 1.55 8.96 11.33
C THR A 199 3.01 9.38 11.38
N LEU A 200 3.19 10.69 11.51
CA LEU A 200 4.49 11.31 11.78
C LEU A 200 4.65 11.74 13.24
N ALA A 201 3.60 11.51 14.05
CA ALA A 201 3.66 11.76 15.48
C ALA A 201 4.45 10.65 16.18
N ALA A 202 5.24 11.04 17.17
CA ALA A 202 5.90 10.12 18.10
C ALA A 202 4.98 9.80 19.28
#